data_AF-A0A5E3WM50-F1
#
_entry.id   AF-A0A5E3WM50-F1
#
_cell.length_a   1.000
_cell.length_b   1.000
_cell.length_c   1.000
_cell.angle_alpha   90.00
_cell.angle_beta   90.00
_cell.angle_gamma   90.00
#
_symmetry.space_group_name_H-M   'P 1'
#
loop_
_entity.id
_entity.type
_entity.pdbx_description
1 polymer ?
#
loop_
_entity_poly.entity_id
_entity_poly.type
_entity_poly.pdbx_seq_one_letter_code
_entity_poly.pdbx_strand_id
1 'polypeptide(L)'
;MDECARRACGPGTMGDQVTPLLLQTELEGFYRGDPPPMAGVSLLRLLSALDALLALSVVSSGVRSSQLQLLWKFVSVEQALSTNHSPSSDADIIHMFTPDKDPNEMLEYMRTFRSATRQFKVPPLAALEHSRLGPLQWWFAAGKLLTILSPISNVTQLLADSIPSDGAMHRQDIYDGVLQLFAERRSRTIVPSVQPDPTRVIQNTWNFDIVADSTAETDAYVELSVERNSSPGMAPSAGSAAVTARRRFVSPWLPPYEFQGEITWRIEDLNRLVEDLLNWPLGQSVPHALIWEHPAMHGCLVDAAGCAVQFQVGYGYDYIIGHPSTKVIHQVRCSVCERLNRHCYWRGAKACLSCFWEKASQGSCTGAVPPDLRPAQHGEYKPQLARRVEFLQRLEGRA
;
A
#
# COMPACT_ATOMS: atom_id res chain seq x y z
N MET A 1 22.54 22.21 4.01
CA MET A 1 21.56 21.86 5.08
C MET A 1 20.82 23.11 5.53
N ASP A 2 21.51 24.13 6.07
CA ASP A 2 20.89 25.42 6.46
C ASP A 2 20.03 26.03 5.34
N GLU A 3 20.58 26.13 4.12
CA GLU A 3 19.83 26.68 3.00
C GLU A 3 18.55 25.88 2.66
N CYS A 4 18.61 24.55 2.73
CA CYS A 4 17.42 23.71 2.54
C CYS A 4 16.39 23.94 3.64
N ALA A 5 16.82 24.07 4.90
CA ALA A 5 15.96 24.35 6.03
C ALA A 5 15.29 25.73 5.88
N ARG A 6 16.05 26.77 5.50
CA ARG A 6 15.50 28.11 5.22
C ARG A 6 14.49 28.09 4.08
N ARG A 7 14.77 27.40 2.98
CA ARG A 7 13.81 27.26 1.86
C ARG A 7 12.52 26.57 2.30
N ALA A 8 12.61 25.50 3.09
CA ALA A 8 11.46 24.81 3.64
C ALA A 8 10.63 25.69 4.59
N CYS A 9 11.25 26.66 5.26
CA CYS A 9 10.54 27.63 6.11
C CYS A 9 9.80 28.69 5.31
N GLY A 10 10.20 28.99 4.07
CA GLY A 10 9.64 30.10 3.31
C GLY A 10 10.16 31.48 3.76
N PRO A 11 9.66 32.57 3.16
CA PRO A 11 10.06 33.94 3.48
C PRO A 11 9.51 34.37 4.83
N GLY A 12 10.34 34.98 5.70
CA GLY A 12 9.90 35.49 6.99
C GLY A 12 10.97 35.37 8.07
N THR A 13 10.63 35.73 9.31
CA THR A 13 11.51 35.54 10.47
C THR A 13 11.26 34.17 11.11
N MET A 14 12.28 33.60 11.76
CA MET A 14 12.11 32.28 12.40
C MET A 14 11.10 32.29 13.57
N GLY A 15 10.86 33.47 14.15
CA GLY A 15 9.85 33.67 15.19
C GLY A 15 8.42 33.84 14.67
N ASP A 16 8.21 33.84 13.34
CA ASP A 16 6.87 33.97 12.77
C ASP A 16 6.04 32.72 13.07
N GLN A 17 4.80 32.95 13.50
CA GLN A 17 3.80 31.89 13.68
C GLN A 17 3.23 31.45 12.33
N VAL A 18 3.36 30.17 12.05
CA VAL A 18 2.74 29.44 10.94
C VAL A 18 1.30 29.10 11.33
N THR A 19 0.36 29.87 10.81
CA THR A 19 -1.08 29.63 10.93
C THR A 19 -1.65 29.03 9.64
N PRO A 20 -2.83 28.39 9.64
CA PRO A 20 -3.44 27.87 8.42
C PRO A 20 -3.63 28.94 7.33
N LEU A 21 -3.97 30.17 7.74
CA LEU A 21 -4.13 31.30 6.83
C LEU A 21 -2.80 31.73 6.20
N LEU A 22 -1.72 31.76 6.99
CA LEU A 22 -0.37 32.06 6.47
C LEU A 22 0.08 30.98 5.48
N LEU A 23 -0.11 29.71 5.83
CA LEU A 23 0.18 28.57 4.96
C LEU A 23 -0.55 28.71 3.61
N GLN A 24 -1.85 29.00 3.65
CA GLN A 24 -2.64 29.19 2.44
C GLN A 24 -2.09 30.35 1.60
N THR A 25 -1.84 31.51 2.21
CA THR A 25 -1.38 32.72 1.52
C THR A 25 -0.04 32.50 0.81
N GLU A 26 0.94 31.88 1.49
CA GLU A 26 2.26 31.65 0.89
C GLU A 26 2.23 30.58 -0.20
N LEU A 27 1.41 29.54 -0.05
CA LEU A 27 1.29 28.51 -1.07
C LEU A 27 0.53 29.01 -2.31
N GLU A 28 -0.53 29.81 -2.14
CA GLU A 28 -1.19 30.47 -3.27
C GLU A 28 -0.23 31.41 -4.01
N GLY A 29 0.61 32.15 -3.28
CA GLY A 29 1.68 32.97 -3.85
C GLY A 29 2.70 32.12 -4.62
N PHE A 30 3.13 31.00 -4.04
CA PHE A 30 4.06 30.05 -4.66
C PHE A 30 3.50 29.46 -5.96
N TYR A 31 2.25 28.99 -5.97
CA TYR A 31 1.62 28.42 -7.17
C TYR A 31 1.32 29.46 -8.26
N ARG A 32 1.20 30.74 -7.91
CA ARG A 32 1.04 31.82 -8.90
C ARG A 32 2.34 32.13 -9.65
N GLY A 33 3.49 31.87 -9.03
CA GLY A 33 4.80 32.32 -9.51
C GLY A 33 5.43 31.50 -10.64
N ASP A 34 5.24 30.18 -10.66
CA ASP A 34 5.97 29.27 -11.57
C ASP A 34 5.03 28.31 -12.35
N PRO A 35 5.12 28.26 -13.69
CA PRO A 35 4.49 27.20 -14.47
C PRO A 35 5.44 25.97 -14.59
N PRO A 36 4.90 24.79 -14.94
CA PRO A 36 4.52 23.60 -14.17
C PRO A 36 5.71 22.68 -13.72
N PRO A 37 5.45 21.54 -13.03
CA PRO A 37 4.13 20.95 -12.72
C PRO A 37 3.64 21.21 -11.29
N MET A 38 2.84 22.26 -11.13
CA MET A 38 2.15 22.61 -9.87
C MET A 38 1.31 21.45 -9.31
N ALA A 39 0.64 20.68 -10.18
CA ALA A 39 -0.18 19.53 -9.79
C ALA A 39 0.63 18.44 -9.08
N GLY A 40 1.82 18.13 -9.59
CA GLY A 40 2.70 17.14 -8.99
C GLY A 40 3.25 17.62 -7.65
N VAL A 41 3.58 18.90 -7.56
CA VAL A 41 4.08 19.52 -6.32
C VAL A 41 2.98 19.53 -5.26
N SER A 42 1.78 20.03 -5.57
CA SER A 42 0.69 20.13 -4.61
C SER A 42 0.23 18.76 -4.10
N LEU A 43 0.11 17.77 -4.99
CA LEU A 43 -0.17 16.40 -4.60
C LEU A 43 0.93 15.82 -3.70
N LEU A 44 2.21 16.03 -4.03
CA LEU A 44 3.29 15.50 -3.21
C LEU A 44 3.33 16.16 -1.83
N ARG A 45 3.08 17.46 -1.72
CA ARG A 45 2.96 18.16 -0.43
C ARG A 45 1.85 17.54 0.41
N LEU A 46 0.67 17.36 -0.17
CA LEU A 46 -0.46 16.70 0.51
C LEU A 46 -0.06 15.29 0.98
N LEU A 47 0.52 14.45 0.12
CA LEU A 47 0.95 13.11 0.49
C LEU A 47 2.01 13.10 1.61
N SER A 48 2.94 14.07 1.60
CA SER A 48 3.96 14.23 2.64
C SER A 48 3.34 14.58 3.99
N ALA A 49 2.38 15.50 3.97
CA ALA A 49 1.61 15.89 5.14
C ALA A 49 0.80 14.72 5.72
N LEU A 50 0.16 13.92 4.85
CA LEU A 50 -0.59 12.74 5.27
C LEU A 50 0.31 11.66 5.87
N ASP A 51 1.48 11.40 5.26
CA ASP A 51 2.46 10.44 5.80
C ASP A 51 2.96 10.85 7.19
N ALA A 52 3.22 12.15 7.38
CA ALA A 52 3.60 12.67 8.69
C ALA A 52 2.51 12.44 9.72
N LEU A 53 1.24 12.76 9.44
CA LEU A 53 0.13 12.50 10.36
C LEU A 53 -0.04 11.01 10.69
N LEU A 54 0.04 10.13 9.69
CA LEU A 54 -0.08 8.68 9.91
C LEU A 54 1.04 8.16 10.80
N ALA A 55 2.26 8.66 10.65
CA ALA A 55 3.39 8.30 11.51
C ALA A 55 3.17 8.70 12.98
N LEU A 56 2.42 9.77 13.24
CA LEU A 56 2.09 10.21 14.62
C LEU A 56 1.08 9.28 15.29
N SER A 57 0.11 8.75 14.53
CA SER A 57 -0.99 7.92 15.07
C SER A 57 -0.54 6.62 15.72
N VAL A 58 0.63 6.10 15.35
CA VAL A 58 1.21 4.86 15.89
C VAL A 58 1.78 5.07 17.30
N VAL A 59 2.06 6.33 17.69
CA VAL A 59 2.89 6.66 18.86
C VAL A 59 2.07 7.28 20.02
N SER A 60 0.79 7.61 19.81
CA SER A 60 0.12 8.62 20.64
C SER A 60 -0.98 8.10 21.56
N SER A 61 -0.65 7.74 22.80
CA SER A 61 -1.62 7.71 23.91
C SER A 61 -1.72 9.05 24.67
N GLY A 62 -1.05 10.12 24.20
CA GLY A 62 -0.89 11.37 24.96
C GLY A 62 -0.91 12.67 24.16
N VAL A 63 -1.36 12.65 22.90
CA VAL A 63 -1.40 13.86 22.06
C VAL A 63 -2.54 14.76 22.48
N ARG A 64 -2.26 16.06 22.68
CA ARG A 64 -3.30 17.06 22.98
C ARG A 64 -4.19 17.26 21.76
N SER A 65 -5.50 17.13 21.94
CA SER A 65 -6.51 17.29 20.88
C SER A 65 -6.34 18.57 20.06
N SER A 66 -5.98 19.69 20.71
CA SER A 66 -5.75 20.98 20.04
C SER A 66 -4.60 20.98 19.04
N GLN A 67 -3.53 20.23 19.29
CA GLN A 67 -2.38 20.12 18.37
C GLN A 67 -2.73 19.28 17.15
N LEU A 68 -3.41 18.16 17.37
CA LEU A 68 -3.92 17.34 16.28
C LEU A 68 -4.89 18.15 15.41
N GLN A 69 -5.75 18.96 16.03
CA GLN A 69 -6.65 19.87 15.33
C GLN A 69 -5.90 20.94 14.51
N LEU A 70 -4.76 21.47 15.00
CA LEU A 70 -3.93 22.38 14.22
C LEU A 70 -3.33 21.69 12.99
N LEU A 71 -2.69 20.53 13.17
CA LEU A 71 -2.11 19.77 12.05
C LEU A 71 -3.19 19.40 11.04
N TRP A 72 -4.40 19.11 11.52
CA TRP A 72 -5.56 18.85 10.68
C TRP A 72 -5.92 20.05 9.78
N LYS A 73 -5.92 21.26 10.36
CA LYS A 73 -6.15 22.49 9.60
C LYS A 73 -5.08 22.70 8.52
N PHE A 74 -3.81 22.37 8.80
CA PHE A 74 -2.77 22.45 7.78
C PHE A 74 -2.98 21.45 6.63
N VAL A 75 -3.33 20.19 6.94
CA VAL A 75 -3.68 19.21 5.88
C VAL A 75 -4.86 19.68 5.04
N SER A 76 -5.88 20.27 5.67
CA SER A 76 -7.05 20.81 4.96
C SER A 76 -6.65 21.90 3.95
N VAL A 77 -5.68 22.75 4.30
CA VAL A 77 -5.12 23.76 3.38
C VAL A 77 -4.38 23.11 2.21
N GLU A 78 -3.47 22.17 2.49
CA GLU A 78 -2.73 21.44 1.44
C GLU A 78 -3.68 20.70 0.48
N GLN A 79 -4.75 20.12 1.03
CA GLN A 79 -5.76 19.41 0.27
C GLN A 79 -6.56 20.34 -0.64
N ALA A 80 -7.06 21.47 -0.11
CA ALA A 80 -7.81 22.44 -0.89
C ALA A 80 -6.96 22.97 -2.07
N LEU A 81 -5.69 23.25 -1.83
CA LEU A 81 -4.75 23.68 -2.86
C LEU A 81 -4.44 22.56 -3.86
N SER A 82 -4.26 21.33 -3.39
CA SER A 82 -4.06 20.17 -4.26
C SER A 82 -5.25 19.97 -5.21
N THR A 83 -6.48 20.12 -4.72
CA THR A 83 -7.71 20.08 -5.52
C THR A 83 -7.72 21.17 -6.58
N ASN A 84 -7.39 22.41 -6.20
CA ASN A 84 -7.41 23.55 -7.13
C ASN A 84 -6.36 23.42 -8.24
N HIS A 85 -5.21 22.82 -7.95
CA HIS A 85 -4.07 22.76 -8.87
C HIS A 85 -3.87 21.41 -9.55
N SER A 86 -4.64 20.37 -9.20
CA SER A 86 -4.59 19.04 -9.84
C SER A 86 -5.83 18.81 -10.70
N PRO A 87 -5.81 19.15 -12.01
CA PRO A 87 -6.95 18.97 -12.92
C PRO A 87 -7.22 17.49 -13.26
N SER A 88 -6.55 16.55 -12.61
CA SER A 88 -6.71 15.12 -12.83
C SER A 88 -8.02 14.63 -12.19
N SER A 89 -8.60 13.61 -12.80
CA SER A 89 -9.47 12.57 -12.20
C SER A 89 -9.12 12.09 -10.77
N ASP A 90 -7.92 12.40 -10.27
CA ASP A 90 -7.52 12.12 -8.89
C ASP A 90 -8.16 13.12 -7.91
N ALA A 91 -8.66 14.25 -8.41
CA ALA A 91 -9.46 15.21 -7.64
C ALA A 91 -10.68 14.53 -7.00
N ASP A 92 -11.34 13.59 -7.67
CA ASP A 92 -12.47 12.85 -7.07
C ASP A 92 -12.05 12.07 -5.82
N ILE A 93 -10.84 11.51 -5.82
CA ILE A 93 -10.30 10.77 -4.68
C ILE A 93 -9.89 11.74 -3.56
N ILE A 94 -9.32 12.89 -3.92
CA ILE A 94 -8.99 13.95 -2.98
C ILE A 94 -10.27 14.55 -2.37
N HIS A 95 -11.35 14.69 -3.14
CA HIS A 95 -12.64 15.25 -2.69
C HIS A 95 -13.40 14.33 -1.74
N MET A 96 -13.20 13.02 -1.83
CA MET A 96 -13.78 12.09 -0.85
C MET A 96 -13.22 12.28 0.56
N PHE A 97 -12.10 12.98 0.70
CA PHE A 97 -11.59 13.44 1.98
C PHE A 97 -12.27 14.76 2.32
N THR A 98 -13.13 14.78 3.32
CA THR A 98 -13.77 16.01 3.79
C THR A 98 -13.25 16.32 5.19
N PRO A 99 -12.69 17.52 5.44
CA PRO A 99 -12.09 17.87 6.74
C PRO A 99 -13.10 17.93 7.90
N ASP A 100 -14.40 17.81 7.59
CA ASP A 100 -15.51 17.83 8.55
C ASP A 100 -15.71 16.49 9.31
N LYS A 101 -14.96 15.44 8.95
CA LYS A 101 -15.07 14.13 9.59
C LYS A 101 -14.27 14.07 10.90
N ASP A 102 -14.66 13.14 11.79
CA ASP A 102 -13.90 12.88 13.02
C ASP A 102 -12.45 12.48 12.69
N PRO A 103 -11.43 13.01 13.39
CA PRO A 103 -10.02 12.72 13.10
C PRO A 103 -9.68 11.22 13.00
N ASN A 104 -10.38 10.35 13.75
CA ASN A 104 -10.12 8.90 13.67
C ASN A 104 -10.68 8.29 12.37
N GLU A 105 -11.90 8.67 11.97
CA GLU A 105 -12.47 8.27 10.68
C GLU A 105 -11.59 8.77 9.53
N MET A 106 -11.04 9.97 9.69
CA MET A 106 -10.13 10.57 8.74
C MET A 106 -8.83 9.78 8.62
N LEU A 107 -8.25 9.32 9.73
CA LEU A 107 -7.05 8.48 9.70
C LEU A 107 -7.28 7.14 8.97
N GLU A 108 -8.41 6.47 9.17
CA GLU A 108 -8.75 5.26 8.40
C GLU A 108 -8.90 5.56 6.91
N TYR A 109 -9.56 6.68 6.59
CA TYR A 109 -9.69 7.15 5.22
C TYR A 109 -8.31 7.45 4.61
N MET A 110 -7.40 8.07 5.37
CA MET A 110 -6.02 8.35 4.95
C MET A 110 -5.23 7.10 4.66
N ARG A 111 -5.37 6.04 5.47
CA ARG A 111 -4.73 4.75 5.18
C ARG A 111 -5.25 4.16 3.88
N THR A 112 -6.55 4.27 3.64
CA THR A 112 -7.19 3.82 2.40
C THR A 112 -6.71 4.65 1.20
N PHE A 113 -6.73 5.97 1.31
CA PHE A 113 -6.23 6.92 0.31
C PHE A 113 -4.76 6.68 0.00
N ARG A 114 -3.92 6.49 1.03
CA ARG A 114 -2.50 6.22 0.86
C ARG A 114 -2.25 4.89 0.17
N SER A 115 -3.02 3.86 0.52
CA SER A 115 -2.96 2.56 -0.13
C SER A 115 -3.37 2.65 -1.62
N ALA A 116 -4.37 3.47 -1.94
CA ALA A 116 -4.77 3.73 -3.32
C ALA A 116 -3.72 4.55 -4.09
N THR A 117 -3.11 5.55 -3.45
CA THR A 117 -2.16 6.48 -4.08
C THR A 117 -0.73 5.96 -4.18
N ARG A 118 -0.34 4.93 -3.42
CA ARG A 118 0.95 4.24 -3.60
C ARG A 118 1.13 3.62 -5.00
N GLN A 119 0.08 3.54 -5.80
CA GLN A 119 0.14 3.13 -7.21
C GLN A 119 0.56 4.25 -8.16
N PHE A 120 0.53 5.52 -7.74
CA PHE A 120 1.01 6.61 -8.58
C PHE A 120 2.55 6.59 -8.59
N LYS A 121 3.14 6.66 -9.79
CA LYS A 121 4.57 6.92 -10.01
C LYS A 121 4.96 8.33 -9.60
N VAL A 122 4.57 8.77 -8.40
CA VAL A 122 5.13 9.98 -7.82
C VAL A 122 6.57 9.63 -7.47
N PRO A 123 7.56 10.38 -7.99
CA PRO A 123 8.94 10.18 -7.58
C PRO A 123 9.01 10.14 -6.05
N PRO A 124 9.80 9.24 -5.43
CA PRO A 124 9.96 9.22 -3.99
C PRO A 124 10.17 10.63 -3.46
N LEU A 125 9.70 10.95 -2.25
CA LEU A 125 9.99 12.24 -1.59
C LEU A 125 11.49 12.62 -1.63
N ALA A 126 12.36 11.62 -1.72
CA ALA A 126 13.80 11.77 -1.90
C ALA A 126 14.24 12.24 -3.31
N ALA A 127 13.45 11.99 -4.34
CA ALA A 127 13.72 12.31 -5.74
C ALA A 127 13.28 13.72 -6.15
N LEU A 128 12.34 14.33 -5.43
CA LEU A 128 12.05 15.76 -5.56
C LEU A 128 12.92 16.52 -4.57
N GLU A 129 13.82 17.36 -5.11
CA GLU A 129 14.61 18.26 -4.29
C GLU A 129 13.66 19.10 -3.42
N HIS A 130 13.93 19.17 -2.12
CA HIS A 130 13.13 19.91 -1.13
C HIS A 130 12.91 21.38 -1.54
N SER A 131 13.75 21.92 -2.43
CA SER A 131 13.63 23.23 -3.07
C SER A 131 12.37 23.39 -3.92
N ARG A 132 11.83 22.31 -4.50
CA ARG A 132 10.69 22.37 -5.44
C ARG A 132 9.34 22.23 -4.78
N LEU A 133 9.31 21.91 -3.49
CA LEU A 133 8.06 21.75 -2.74
C LEU A 133 7.48 23.09 -2.27
N GLY A 134 8.22 24.20 -2.38
CA GLY A 134 7.75 25.51 -1.92
C GLY A 134 7.88 25.72 -0.41
N PRO A 135 7.32 26.81 0.11
CA PRO A 135 7.52 27.26 1.49
C PRO A 135 6.73 26.42 2.50
N LEU A 136 6.96 26.70 3.79
CA LEU A 136 6.20 26.19 4.93
C LEU A 136 5.94 24.67 4.88
N GLN A 137 7.00 23.87 4.80
CA GLN A 137 6.94 22.41 4.82
C GLN A 137 6.73 21.88 6.25
N TRP A 138 5.58 22.25 6.84
CA TRP A 138 5.24 22.10 8.25
C TRP A 138 5.31 20.65 8.77
N TRP A 139 5.16 19.66 7.89
CA TRP A 139 5.22 18.24 8.26
C TRP A 139 6.59 17.82 8.84
N PHE A 140 7.67 18.56 8.57
CA PHE A 140 8.96 18.33 9.23
C PHE A 140 8.95 18.67 10.73
N ALA A 141 8.05 19.54 11.18
CA ALA A 141 7.89 19.91 12.58
C ALA A 141 6.81 19.09 13.30
N ALA A 142 5.99 18.33 12.57
CA ALA A 142 4.82 17.64 13.12
C ALA A 142 5.17 16.65 14.24
N GLY A 143 6.30 15.94 14.13
CA GLY A 143 6.81 15.06 15.19
C GLY A 143 7.21 15.80 16.46
N LYS A 144 7.86 16.96 16.33
CA LYS A 144 8.38 17.74 17.48
C LYS A 144 7.27 18.33 18.34
N LEU A 145 6.17 18.75 17.70
CA LEU A 145 4.98 19.23 18.43
C LEU A 145 4.46 18.19 19.43
N LEU A 146 4.69 16.90 19.17
CA LEU A 146 4.28 15.83 20.06
C LEU A 146 5.36 15.43 21.08
N THR A 147 6.65 15.45 20.68
CA THR A 147 7.75 15.03 21.55
C THR A 147 7.95 15.97 22.74
N ILE A 148 7.73 17.28 22.57
CA ILE A 148 7.89 18.28 23.65
C ILE A 148 6.98 17.99 24.86
N LEU A 149 5.96 17.13 24.71
CA LEU A 149 4.93 16.90 25.73
C LEU A 149 4.81 15.45 26.19
N SER A 150 5.64 14.54 25.69
CA SER A 150 5.75 13.22 26.31
C SER A 150 6.33 13.44 27.72
N PRO A 151 5.64 13.04 28.80
CA PRO A 151 6.12 13.27 30.14
C PRO A 151 7.44 12.50 30.26
N ILE A 152 8.55 13.23 30.24
CA ILE A 152 9.83 12.71 30.70
C ILE A 152 9.53 12.30 32.13
N SER A 153 9.43 10.99 32.34
CA SER A 153 9.23 10.40 33.64
C SER A 153 10.43 10.85 34.47
N ASN A 154 10.19 11.81 35.37
CA ASN A 154 11.03 12.21 36.51
C ASN A 154 12.02 13.39 36.36
N VAL A 155 12.05 14.21 35.30
CA VAL A 155 12.96 15.39 35.30
C VAL A 155 12.27 16.70 34.89
N THR A 156 12.04 17.52 35.93
CA THR A 156 11.75 18.97 35.96
C THR A 156 10.42 19.49 35.39
N GLN A 157 9.48 19.65 36.33
CA GLN A 157 8.20 20.35 36.27
C GLN A 157 8.32 21.89 36.12
N LEU A 158 9.50 22.42 35.80
CA LEU A 158 9.83 23.86 35.84
C LEU A 158 9.87 24.57 34.46
N LEU A 159 9.57 23.86 33.37
CA LEU A 159 9.50 24.43 32.01
C LEU A 159 8.08 24.40 31.40
N ALA A 160 7.09 23.89 32.13
CA ALA A 160 5.72 23.74 31.63
C ALA A 160 4.98 25.08 31.37
N ASP A 161 5.46 26.19 31.91
CA ASP A 161 4.84 27.51 31.76
C ASP A 161 5.22 28.25 30.47
N SER A 162 6.08 27.65 29.63
CA SER A 162 6.53 28.26 28.37
C SER A 162 5.99 27.57 27.12
N ILE A 163 5.08 26.60 27.27
CA ILE A 163 4.37 26.03 26.12
C ILE A 163 3.31 27.05 25.69
N PRO A 164 3.47 27.72 24.53
CA PRO A 164 2.52 28.72 24.10
C PRO A 164 1.15 28.07 23.96
N SER A 165 0.18 28.52 24.75
CA SER A 165 -1.23 28.09 24.66
C SER A 165 -1.87 28.38 23.29
N ASP A 166 -1.16 29.09 22.40
CA ASP A 166 -1.68 29.66 21.16
C ASP A 166 -1.85 28.68 20.01
N GLY A 167 -1.51 27.39 20.17
CA GLY A 167 -1.78 26.40 19.13
C GLY A 167 -1.19 26.80 17.77
N ALA A 168 0.00 27.38 17.79
CA ALA A 168 0.72 27.85 16.61
C ALA A 168 2.07 27.12 16.49
N MET A 169 2.44 26.78 15.25
CA MET A 169 3.77 26.27 14.91
C MET A 169 4.64 27.48 14.53
N HIS A 170 5.92 27.51 14.87
CA HIS A 170 6.83 28.57 14.42
C HIS A 170 7.64 28.11 13.21
N ARG A 171 8.13 29.05 12.39
CA ARG A 171 9.08 28.70 11.32
C ARG A 171 10.34 28.03 11.87
N GLN A 172 10.79 28.42 13.07
CA GLN A 172 11.89 27.77 13.77
C GLN A 172 11.65 26.26 13.95
N ASP A 173 10.43 25.83 14.25
CA ASP A 173 10.11 24.41 14.41
C ASP A 173 10.33 23.63 13.11
N ILE A 174 9.94 24.23 11.97
CA ILE A 174 10.16 23.67 10.63
C ILE A 174 11.65 23.59 10.33
N TYR A 175 12.38 24.69 10.59
CA TYR A 175 13.83 24.77 10.39
C TYR A 175 14.55 23.65 11.15
N ASP A 176 14.26 23.52 12.45
CA ASP A 176 14.91 22.53 13.29
C ASP A 176 14.48 21.10 12.94
N GLY A 177 13.24 20.90 12.47
CA GLY A 177 12.75 19.63 11.96
C GLY A 177 13.53 19.17 10.73
N VAL A 178 13.80 20.08 9.79
CA VAL A 178 14.62 19.79 8.61
C VAL A 178 16.05 19.45 8.99
N LEU A 179 16.67 20.23 9.89
CA LEU A 179 18.03 19.94 10.36
C LEU A 179 18.13 18.57 11.04
N GLN A 180 17.13 18.21 11.87
CA GLN A 180 17.08 16.90 12.51
C GLN A 180 16.99 15.78 11.47
N LEU A 181 16.13 15.91 10.46
CA LEU A 181 16.00 14.91 9.41
C LEU A 181 17.34 14.65 8.68
N PHE A 182 18.10 15.72 8.40
CA PHE A 182 19.44 15.58 7.80
C PHE A 182 20.44 14.91 8.75
N ALA A 183 20.41 15.25 10.04
CA ALA A 183 21.26 14.60 11.04
C ALA A 183 20.95 13.10 11.15
N GLU A 184 19.68 12.71 11.20
CA GLU A 184 19.25 11.31 11.23
C GLU A 184 19.66 10.55 9.97
N ARG A 185 19.51 11.15 8.79
CA ARG A 185 19.99 10.55 7.53
C ARG A 185 21.50 10.34 7.57
N ARG A 186 22.27 11.34 8.02
CA ARG A 186 23.73 11.22 8.12
C ARG A 186 24.15 10.10 9.06
N SER A 187 23.46 9.93 10.18
CA SER A 187 23.70 8.83 11.13
C SER A 187 23.36 7.46 10.54
N ARG A 188 22.35 7.36 9.67
CA ARG A 188 22.00 6.12 8.96
C ARG A 188 22.93 5.82 7.78
N THR A 189 23.50 6.84 7.14
CA THR A 189 24.45 6.69 6.01
C THR A 189 25.89 6.50 6.49
N ILE A 190 26.12 6.23 7.78
CA ILE A 190 27.42 5.75 8.23
C ILE A 190 27.66 4.39 7.55
N VAL A 191 28.46 4.45 6.48
CA VAL A 191 29.00 3.32 5.72
C VAL A 191 29.50 2.28 6.72
N PRO A 192 29.22 0.97 6.53
CA PRO A 192 29.79 -0.06 7.38
C PRO A 192 31.30 0.13 7.38
N SER A 193 31.84 0.52 8.53
CA SER A 193 33.28 0.42 8.75
C SER A 193 33.61 -1.05 8.51
N VAL A 194 34.40 -1.31 7.47
CA VAL A 194 34.94 -2.63 7.18
C VAL A 194 35.88 -2.99 8.33
N GLN A 195 35.31 -3.48 9.43
CA GLN A 195 36.04 -4.24 10.41
C GLN A 195 36.03 -5.70 9.95
N PRO A 196 37.20 -6.34 9.79
CA PRO A 196 37.27 -7.78 9.57
C PRO A 196 36.86 -8.47 10.87
N ASP A 197 35.63 -8.97 10.93
CA ASP A 197 35.13 -9.64 12.13
C ASP A 197 35.50 -11.14 12.12
N PRO A 198 36.15 -11.66 13.17
CA PRO A 198 36.46 -13.07 13.30
C PRO A 198 35.21 -13.87 13.71
N THR A 199 35.04 -14.99 13.02
CA THR A 199 34.10 -16.10 13.19
C THR A 199 33.45 -16.21 14.59
N ARG A 200 32.13 -16.02 14.66
CA ARG A 200 31.31 -16.53 15.77
C ARG A 200 30.05 -17.24 15.31
N VAL A 201 29.88 -18.42 15.91
CA VAL A 201 28.84 -19.42 15.71
C VAL A 201 27.53 -18.98 16.36
N ILE A 202 26.44 -19.11 15.62
CA ILE A 202 25.06 -18.82 16.05
C ILE A 202 24.47 -20.06 16.74
N GLN A 203 23.81 -19.86 17.88
CA GLN A 203 22.74 -20.75 18.35
C GLN A 203 21.55 -19.90 18.78
N ASN A 204 20.44 -20.03 18.04
CA ASN A 204 19.13 -19.46 18.35
C ASN A 204 18.18 -20.58 18.76
N THR A 205 17.46 -20.39 19.85
CA THR A 205 16.26 -21.17 20.19
C THR A 205 15.26 -20.23 20.87
N TRP A 206 14.16 -19.93 20.18
CA TRP A 206 13.01 -19.20 20.74
C TRP A 206 11.74 -19.98 20.41
N ASN A 207 11.05 -20.42 21.46
CA ASN A 207 9.71 -21.01 21.43
C ASN A 207 8.67 -19.92 21.73
N PHE A 208 7.54 -19.95 21.03
CA PHE A 208 6.34 -19.21 21.41
C PHE A 208 5.12 -20.15 21.35
N ASP A 209 4.47 -20.32 22.51
CA ASP A 209 3.10 -20.79 22.63
C ASP A 209 2.17 -19.56 22.76
N ILE A 210 1.13 -19.48 21.94
CA ILE A 210 0.05 -18.50 22.09
C ILE A 210 -1.29 -19.23 22.06
N VAL A 211 -2.00 -19.15 23.18
CA VAL A 211 -3.38 -19.58 23.41
C VAL A 211 -4.33 -18.52 22.85
N ALA A 212 -5.33 -18.95 22.08
CA ALA A 212 -6.41 -18.12 21.56
C ALA A 212 -7.71 -18.38 22.33
N ASP A 213 -8.46 -17.32 22.61
CA ASP A 213 -9.81 -17.39 23.16
C ASP A 213 -10.79 -16.62 22.25
N SER A 214 -12.02 -17.14 22.16
CA SER A 214 -13.00 -16.91 21.09
C SER A 214 -14.38 -16.58 21.66
N THR A 215 -15.11 -15.66 21.03
CA THR A 215 -16.59 -15.53 21.03
C THR A 215 -17.00 -14.77 19.74
N ALA A 216 -17.69 -15.36 18.75
CA ALA A 216 -19.16 -15.64 18.63
C ALA A 216 -19.95 -14.31 18.41
N GLU A 217 -20.85 -14.06 17.44
CA GLU A 217 -21.90 -14.78 16.66
C GLU A 217 -22.26 -13.96 15.37
N THR A 218 -22.54 -14.50 14.16
CA THR A 218 -23.81 -15.00 13.53
C THR A 218 -24.94 -13.94 13.39
N ASP A 219 -25.65 -13.69 12.27
CA ASP A 219 -26.40 -14.54 11.30
C ASP A 219 -26.59 -13.81 9.93
N ALA A 220 -26.53 -14.47 8.75
CA ALA A 220 -27.59 -15.15 7.94
C ALA A 220 -28.73 -14.21 7.44
N TYR A 221 -29.19 -14.15 6.18
CA TYR A 221 -29.81 -15.18 5.30
C TYR A 221 -30.12 -14.55 3.90
N VAL A 222 -29.70 -15.15 2.77
CA VAL A 222 -30.47 -15.75 1.63
C VAL A 222 -31.82 -15.10 1.26
N GLU A 223 -32.05 -14.72 -0.02
CA GLU A 223 -32.97 -15.42 -0.96
C GLU A 223 -33.11 -14.71 -2.34
N LEU A 224 -33.46 -15.53 -3.34
CA LEU A 224 -33.55 -15.34 -4.79
C LEU A 224 -34.92 -14.81 -5.26
N SER A 225 -34.98 -14.22 -6.47
CA SER A 225 -35.94 -14.48 -7.60
C SER A 225 -36.07 -13.21 -8.48
N VAL A 226 -35.69 -13.22 -9.78
CA VAL A 226 -36.50 -13.55 -10.99
C VAL A 226 -37.80 -12.73 -11.10
N GLU A 227 -37.86 -11.77 -12.04
CA GLU A 227 -38.83 -11.81 -13.15
C GLU A 227 -38.58 -10.74 -14.23
N ARG A 228 -39.07 -11.08 -15.42
CA ARG A 228 -38.88 -10.51 -16.75
C ARG A 228 -40.16 -9.76 -17.10
N ASN A 229 -40.10 -8.53 -17.62
CA ASN A 229 -41.18 -8.01 -18.46
C ASN A 229 -40.68 -6.93 -19.44
N SER A 230 -41.14 -7.07 -20.67
CA SER A 230 -40.78 -6.31 -21.86
C SER A 230 -41.75 -5.15 -22.10
N SER A 231 -41.25 -4.03 -22.65
CA SER A 231 -42.05 -3.07 -23.43
C SER A 231 -41.15 -2.10 -24.24
N PRO A 232 -41.68 -1.42 -25.27
CA PRO A 232 -41.01 -1.33 -26.58
C PRO A 232 -40.37 0.02 -26.93
N GLY A 233 -39.34 -0.05 -27.79
CA GLY A 233 -39.12 0.80 -28.96
C GLY A 233 -39.00 2.32 -28.79
N MET A 234 -37.79 2.81 -28.47
CA MET A 234 -37.36 4.16 -28.85
C MET A 234 -36.02 4.13 -29.59
N ALA A 235 -35.92 5.02 -30.59
CA ALA A 235 -34.82 5.13 -31.54
C ALA A 235 -33.44 5.41 -30.87
N PRO A 236 -32.32 4.97 -31.48
CA PRO A 236 -31.00 5.17 -30.90
C PRO A 236 -30.57 6.63 -31.09
N SER A 237 -30.73 7.44 -30.04
CA SER A 237 -30.00 8.70 -29.94
C SER A 237 -28.53 8.34 -29.71
N ALA A 238 -27.65 8.78 -30.61
CA ALA A 238 -26.20 8.65 -30.51
C ALA A 238 -25.68 9.53 -29.37
N GLY A 239 -25.98 9.12 -28.14
CA GLY A 239 -25.39 9.66 -26.92
C GLY A 239 -24.00 9.06 -26.76
N SER A 240 -23.00 9.94 -26.70
CA SER A 240 -21.61 9.63 -26.38
C SER A 240 -21.50 8.76 -25.12
N ALA A 241 -21.47 7.44 -25.32
CA ALA A 241 -21.20 6.43 -24.29
C ALA A 241 -19.68 6.20 -24.12
N ALA A 242 -18.87 7.21 -24.45
CA ALA A 242 -17.46 7.24 -24.14
C ALA A 242 -17.26 8.19 -22.97
N VAL A 243 -16.57 7.70 -21.92
CA VAL A 243 -16.24 8.40 -20.65
C VAL A 243 -17.20 8.08 -19.50
N THR A 244 -17.37 6.79 -19.22
CA THR A 244 -17.52 6.34 -17.82
C THR A 244 -16.79 5.01 -17.63
N ALA A 245 -15.54 4.95 -18.07
CA ALA A 245 -14.62 3.94 -17.59
C ALA A 245 -14.31 4.24 -16.12
N ARG A 246 -15.23 3.87 -15.22
CA ARG A 246 -15.00 3.82 -13.78
C ARG A 246 -13.66 3.10 -13.59
N ARG A 247 -12.65 3.82 -13.08
CA ARG A 247 -11.33 3.29 -12.74
C ARG A 247 -11.54 2.23 -11.68
N ARG A 248 -11.79 0.99 -12.11
CA ARG A 248 -11.83 -0.16 -11.23
C ARG A 248 -10.45 -0.22 -10.60
N PHE A 249 -10.39 -0.11 -9.28
CA PHE A 249 -9.19 -0.40 -8.50
C PHE A 249 -8.52 -1.63 -9.11
N VAL A 250 -7.33 -1.43 -9.68
CA VAL A 250 -6.60 -2.55 -10.28
C VAL A 250 -6.22 -3.42 -9.10
N SER A 251 -6.88 -4.58 -9.01
CA SER A 251 -6.66 -5.56 -7.97
C SER A 251 -5.15 -5.70 -7.72
N PRO A 252 -4.65 -5.61 -6.48
CA PRO A 252 -3.22 -5.73 -6.20
C PRO A 252 -2.66 -7.12 -6.58
N TRP A 253 -3.53 -8.06 -6.93
CA TRP A 253 -3.20 -9.40 -7.44
C TRP A 253 -3.06 -9.49 -8.96
N LEU A 254 -3.35 -8.39 -9.67
CA LEU A 254 -3.25 -8.26 -11.12
C LEU A 254 -2.00 -7.47 -11.49
N PRO A 255 -1.51 -7.60 -12.74
CA PRO A 255 -0.32 -6.87 -13.13
C PRO A 255 -0.61 -5.36 -13.15
N PRO A 256 0.40 -4.52 -12.87
CA PRO A 256 0.30 -3.10 -13.19
C PRO A 256 0.05 -2.93 -14.69
N TYR A 257 -0.57 -1.81 -15.07
CA TYR A 257 -0.94 -1.53 -16.46
C TYR A 257 0.24 -1.64 -17.45
N GLU A 258 1.45 -1.39 -16.95
CA GLU A 258 2.70 -1.35 -17.73
C GLU A 258 3.45 -2.68 -17.75
N PHE A 259 2.88 -3.72 -17.12
CA PHE A 259 3.48 -5.04 -17.14
C PHE A 259 3.54 -5.55 -18.58
N GLN A 260 4.76 -5.67 -19.09
CA GLN A 260 5.07 -6.28 -20.36
C GLN A 260 5.76 -7.60 -20.07
N GLY A 261 5.07 -8.70 -20.37
CA GLY A 261 5.56 -10.03 -20.04
C GLY A 261 4.48 -11.08 -20.24
N GLU A 262 4.88 -12.27 -20.68
CA GLU A 262 4.03 -13.45 -20.67
C GLU A 262 4.36 -14.27 -19.42
N ILE A 263 3.32 -14.61 -18.64
CA ILE A 263 3.45 -15.53 -17.50
C ILE A 263 2.98 -16.90 -17.96
N THR A 264 3.91 -17.85 -17.95
CA THR A 264 3.69 -19.21 -18.43
C THR A 264 3.02 -20.10 -17.40
N TRP A 265 3.23 -19.84 -16.11
CA TRP A 265 2.80 -20.66 -14.98
C TRP A 265 3.35 -22.09 -15.04
N ARG A 266 4.60 -22.25 -15.49
CA ARG A 266 5.26 -23.56 -15.71
C ARG A 266 6.46 -23.82 -14.81
N ILE A 267 6.67 -22.99 -13.80
CA ILE A 267 7.76 -23.17 -12.83
C ILE A 267 7.45 -24.36 -11.94
N GLU A 268 8.25 -25.42 -12.06
CA GLU A 268 8.10 -26.66 -11.31
C GLU A 268 8.59 -26.51 -9.87
N ASP A 269 9.73 -25.84 -9.68
CA ASP A 269 10.35 -25.61 -8.38
C ASP A 269 10.36 -24.10 -8.06
N LEU A 270 9.40 -23.69 -7.23
CA LEU A 270 9.26 -22.30 -6.80
C LEU A 270 10.41 -21.86 -5.88
N ASN A 271 10.98 -22.76 -5.09
CA ASN A 271 12.15 -22.44 -4.27
C ASN A 271 13.36 -22.17 -5.15
N ARG A 272 13.56 -22.98 -6.20
CA ARG A 272 14.61 -22.75 -7.19
C ARG A 272 14.45 -21.40 -7.89
N LEU A 273 13.21 -21.04 -8.27
CA LEU A 273 12.94 -19.70 -8.81
C LEU A 273 13.35 -18.60 -7.82
N VAL A 274 13.04 -18.75 -6.53
CA VAL A 274 13.47 -17.77 -5.51
C VAL A 274 14.99 -17.70 -5.39
N GLU A 275 15.69 -18.84 -5.43
CA GLU A 275 17.16 -18.85 -5.46
C GLU A 275 17.71 -18.13 -6.70
N ASP A 276 17.15 -18.40 -7.88
CA ASP A 276 17.59 -17.77 -9.12
C ASP A 276 17.34 -16.25 -9.08
N LEU A 277 16.20 -15.81 -8.53
CA LEU A 277 15.87 -14.39 -8.32
C LEU A 277 16.81 -13.72 -7.31
N LEU A 278 17.16 -14.41 -6.21
CA LEU A 278 18.07 -13.90 -5.18
C LEU A 278 19.53 -13.85 -5.63
N ASN A 279 19.91 -14.68 -6.59
CA ASN A 279 21.25 -14.74 -7.17
C ASN A 279 21.31 -14.10 -8.56
N TRP A 280 20.33 -13.24 -8.90
CA TRP A 280 20.29 -12.58 -10.20
C TRP A 280 21.56 -11.72 -10.40
N PRO A 281 22.16 -11.68 -11.61
CA PRO A 281 23.40 -10.97 -11.83
C PRO A 281 23.33 -9.49 -11.45
N LEU A 282 24.30 -9.02 -10.65
CA LEU A 282 24.40 -7.61 -10.25
C LEU A 282 24.47 -6.70 -11.47
N GLY A 283 23.71 -5.60 -11.43
CA GLY A 283 23.62 -4.62 -12.53
C GLY A 283 22.67 -5.02 -13.67
N GLN A 284 22.07 -6.22 -13.64
CA GLN A 284 21.01 -6.61 -14.58
C GLN A 284 19.63 -6.47 -13.94
N SER A 285 18.67 -5.94 -14.69
CA SER A 285 17.27 -5.94 -14.27
C SER A 285 16.69 -7.35 -14.35
N VAL A 286 16.04 -7.80 -13.28
CA VAL A 286 15.24 -9.03 -13.30
C VAL A 286 14.05 -8.85 -14.25
N PRO A 287 13.80 -9.77 -15.20
CA PRO A 287 12.60 -9.72 -16.03
C PRO A 287 11.34 -9.72 -15.16
N HIS A 288 10.49 -8.71 -15.32
CA HIS A 288 9.28 -8.59 -14.50
C HIS A 288 8.44 -9.86 -14.58
N ALA A 289 8.25 -10.41 -15.77
CA ALA A 289 7.47 -11.64 -15.98
C ALA A 289 7.90 -12.79 -15.05
N LEU A 290 9.21 -12.94 -14.84
CA LEU A 290 9.78 -14.02 -14.03
C LEU A 290 9.43 -13.87 -12.54
N ILE A 291 9.45 -12.65 -12.00
CA ILE A 291 9.03 -12.39 -10.61
C ILE A 291 7.54 -12.74 -10.42
N TRP A 292 6.73 -12.42 -11.43
CA TRP A 292 5.29 -12.68 -11.42
C TRP A 292 4.93 -14.15 -11.74
N GLU A 293 5.87 -15.04 -12.05
CA GLU A 293 5.60 -16.49 -12.10
C GLU A 293 5.36 -17.08 -10.70
N HIS A 294 5.87 -16.43 -9.66
CA HIS A 294 5.83 -16.95 -8.29
C HIS A 294 4.49 -16.63 -7.59
N PRO A 295 3.72 -17.61 -7.09
CA PRO A 295 2.41 -17.37 -6.45
C PRO A 295 2.44 -16.37 -5.27
N ALA A 296 3.54 -16.28 -4.52
CA ALA A 296 3.71 -15.28 -3.45
C ALA A 296 3.68 -13.83 -3.97
N MET A 297 4.10 -13.57 -5.22
CA MET A 297 3.96 -12.26 -5.87
C MET A 297 2.49 -11.86 -6.07
N HIS A 298 1.57 -12.83 -6.03
CA HIS A 298 0.12 -12.62 -6.04
C HIS A 298 -0.50 -12.74 -4.66
N GLY A 299 0.31 -12.72 -3.59
CA GLY A 299 -0.15 -12.85 -2.20
C GLY A 299 -0.65 -14.25 -1.81
N CYS A 300 -0.43 -15.27 -2.65
CA CYS A 300 -0.80 -16.65 -2.31
C CYS A 300 0.18 -17.22 -1.27
N LEU A 301 -0.32 -18.13 -0.43
CA LEU A 301 0.54 -18.86 0.51
C LEU A 301 1.40 -19.86 -0.26
N VAL A 302 2.71 -19.83 0.00
CA VAL A 302 3.70 -20.81 -0.46
C VAL A 302 4.40 -21.32 0.80
N ASP A 303 4.39 -22.62 1.01
CA ASP A 303 5.00 -23.22 2.19
C ASP A 303 6.55 -23.24 2.11
N ALA A 304 7.21 -23.71 3.17
CA ALA A 304 8.66 -23.81 3.21
C ALA A 304 9.25 -24.78 2.16
N ALA A 305 8.45 -25.71 1.66
CA ALA A 305 8.84 -26.63 0.59
C ALA A 305 8.69 -26.00 -0.81
N GLY A 306 8.28 -24.73 -0.91
CA GLY A 306 8.07 -24.06 -2.19
C GLY A 306 6.78 -24.54 -2.86
N CYS A 307 5.82 -25.06 -2.10
CA CYS A 307 4.56 -25.54 -2.64
C CYS A 307 3.46 -24.51 -2.38
N ALA A 308 2.86 -24.00 -3.46
CA ALA A 308 1.60 -23.28 -3.39
C ALA A 308 0.45 -24.28 -3.38
N VAL A 309 -0.62 -23.98 -2.65
CA VAL A 309 -1.79 -24.87 -2.60
C VAL A 309 -2.40 -25.05 -3.98
N GLN A 310 -2.58 -26.30 -4.39
CA GLN A 310 -3.19 -26.68 -5.65
C GLN A 310 -4.63 -27.17 -5.40
N PHE A 311 -5.40 -27.29 -6.47
CA PHE A 311 -6.71 -27.94 -6.38
C PHE A 311 -6.52 -29.43 -6.05
N GLN A 312 -7.50 -30.02 -5.37
CA GLN A 312 -7.46 -31.43 -5.05
C GLN A 312 -7.51 -32.29 -6.30
N VAL A 313 -6.84 -33.44 -6.21
CA VAL A 313 -7.11 -34.58 -7.08
C VAL A 313 -8.55 -35.01 -6.83
N GLY A 314 -9.41 -34.81 -7.81
CA GLY A 314 -10.75 -35.41 -7.80
C GLY A 314 -10.65 -36.90 -8.11
N TYR A 315 -11.30 -37.73 -7.32
CA TYR A 315 -11.53 -39.12 -7.71
C TYR A 315 -12.80 -39.18 -8.56
N GLY A 316 -12.62 -39.21 -9.88
CA GLY A 316 -13.69 -39.54 -10.80
C GLY A 316 -13.84 -41.06 -10.87
N TYR A 317 -15.06 -41.56 -10.72
CA TYR A 317 -15.37 -42.93 -11.14
C TYR A 317 -15.82 -42.87 -12.58
N ASP A 318 -14.97 -43.28 -13.51
CA ASP A 318 -15.43 -43.55 -14.87
C ASP A 318 -16.31 -44.80 -14.82
N TYR A 319 -17.62 -44.59 -15.00
CA TYR A 319 -18.57 -45.68 -15.10
C TYR A 319 -18.50 -46.28 -16.52
N ILE A 320 -17.50 -47.12 -16.77
CA ILE A 320 -17.46 -47.94 -17.98
C ILE A 320 -18.39 -49.14 -17.74
N ILE A 321 -19.53 -49.16 -18.44
CA ILE A 321 -20.52 -50.25 -18.35
C ILE A 321 -19.81 -51.58 -18.62
N GLY A 322 -19.72 -52.45 -17.60
CA GLY A 322 -19.18 -53.80 -17.70
C GLY A 322 -17.74 -54.01 -17.21
N HIS A 323 -17.06 -52.99 -16.65
CA HIS A 323 -15.74 -53.15 -16.04
C HIS A 323 -15.68 -52.68 -14.58
N PRO A 324 -14.96 -53.40 -13.69
CA PRO A 324 -14.74 -52.96 -12.32
C PRO A 324 -14.03 -51.61 -12.33
N SER A 325 -14.55 -50.69 -11.52
CA SER A 325 -14.19 -49.27 -11.50
C SER A 325 -12.70 -49.08 -11.26
N THR A 326 -11.93 -48.81 -12.32
CA THR A 326 -10.56 -48.31 -12.17
C THR A 326 -10.64 -46.91 -11.58
N LYS A 327 -10.07 -46.72 -10.40
CA LYS A 327 -9.97 -45.42 -9.74
C LYS A 327 -9.03 -44.54 -10.57
N VAL A 328 -9.57 -43.73 -11.47
CA VAL A 328 -8.79 -42.77 -12.23
C VAL A 328 -8.61 -41.51 -11.38
N ILE A 329 -7.36 -41.19 -11.08
CA ILE A 329 -6.92 -39.97 -10.40
C ILE A 329 -7.14 -38.82 -11.40
N HIS A 330 -8.27 -38.11 -11.29
CA HIS A 330 -8.56 -36.99 -12.17
C HIS A 330 -8.01 -35.67 -11.60
N GLN A 331 -7.07 -35.13 -12.36
CA GLN A 331 -6.72 -33.71 -12.52
C GLN A 331 -6.61 -32.84 -11.25
N VAL A 332 -5.35 -32.54 -10.92
CA VAL A 332 -4.93 -31.42 -10.05
C VAL A 332 -5.19 -30.04 -10.71
N ARG A 333 -5.58 -30.03 -11.99
CA ARG A 333 -5.64 -28.83 -12.84
C ARG A 333 -7.04 -28.61 -13.38
N CYS A 334 -7.47 -27.35 -13.47
CA CYS A 334 -8.69 -27.02 -14.20
C CYS A 334 -8.51 -27.29 -15.70
N SER A 335 -9.62 -27.46 -16.42
CA SER A 335 -9.63 -27.76 -17.87
C SER A 335 -8.79 -26.77 -18.69
N VAL A 336 -8.81 -25.49 -18.31
CA VAL A 336 -8.00 -24.44 -18.95
C VAL A 336 -6.50 -24.62 -18.67
N CYS A 337 -6.11 -24.84 -17.40
CA CYS A 337 -4.70 -25.02 -17.03
C CYS A 337 -4.13 -26.32 -17.58
N GLU A 338 -4.94 -27.37 -17.67
CA GLU A 338 -4.54 -28.61 -18.31
C GLU A 338 -4.31 -28.42 -19.81
N ARG A 339 -5.27 -27.85 -20.54
CA ARG A 339 -5.14 -27.59 -21.99
C ARG A 339 -3.92 -26.74 -22.32
N LEU A 340 -3.60 -25.77 -21.47
CA LEU A 340 -2.46 -24.86 -21.67
C LEU A 340 -1.13 -25.41 -21.09
N ASN A 341 -1.17 -26.60 -20.50
CA ASN A 341 -0.07 -27.22 -19.76
C ASN A 341 0.58 -26.26 -18.76
N ARG A 342 -0.18 -25.86 -17.73
CA ARG A 342 0.20 -24.91 -16.69
C ARG A 342 -0.12 -25.43 -15.31
N HIS A 343 0.59 -24.94 -14.29
CA HIS A 343 0.23 -25.17 -12.90
C HIS A 343 -1.09 -24.46 -12.54
N CYS A 344 -1.88 -25.12 -11.70
CA CYS A 344 -3.21 -24.67 -11.30
C CYS A 344 -3.24 -24.39 -9.79
N TYR A 345 -2.84 -23.18 -9.42
CA TYR A 345 -2.77 -22.76 -8.02
C TYR A 345 -4.15 -22.33 -7.50
N TRP A 346 -4.58 -22.93 -6.39
CA TRP A 346 -5.78 -22.51 -5.69
C TRP A 346 -5.50 -21.27 -4.84
N ARG A 347 -6.40 -20.29 -4.91
CA ARG A 347 -6.24 -18.96 -4.28
C ARG A 347 -7.37 -18.61 -3.31
N GLY A 348 -7.97 -19.61 -2.67
CA GLY A 348 -9.11 -19.40 -1.77
C GLY A 348 -10.40 -18.97 -2.49
N ALA A 349 -10.55 -19.28 -3.79
CA ALA A 349 -11.70 -18.89 -4.60
C ALA A 349 -12.01 -19.91 -5.70
N LYS A 350 -13.15 -19.72 -6.40
CA LYS A 350 -13.61 -20.64 -7.47
C LYS A 350 -12.64 -20.71 -8.66
N ALA A 351 -12.01 -19.60 -9.04
CA ALA A 351 -11.04 -19.57 -10.13
C ALA A 351 -9.61 -19.71 -9.60
N CYS A 352 -8.80 -20.56 -10.24
CA CYS A 352 -7.37 -20.66 -9.95
C CYS A 352 -6.64 -19.34 -10.24
N LEU A 353 -5.41 -19.21 -9.76
CA LEU A 353 -4.60 -18.01 -9.96
C LEU A 353 -4.39 -17.70 -11.45
N SER A 354 -3.97 -18.69 -12.23
CA SER A 354 -3.67 -18.54 -13.66
C SER A 354 -4.90 -18.07 -14.46
N CYS A 355 -6.07 -18.69 -14.24
CA CYS A 355 -7.31 -18.29 -14.91
C CYS A 355 -7.82 -16.91 -14.43
N PHE A 356 -7.63 -16.57 -13.15
CA PHE A 356 -7.99 -15.26 -12.63
C PHE A 356 -7.12 -14.15 -13.24
N TRP A 357 -5.82 -14.40 -13.36
CA TRP A 357 -4.85 -13.48 -13.95
C TRP A 357 -5.22 -13.12 -15.40
N GLU A 358 -5.55 -14.14 -16.19
CA GLU A 358 -5.96 -13.98 -17.58
C GLU A 358 -7.42 -13.55 -17.76
N LYS A 359 -8.11 -13.24 -16.65
CA LYS A 359 -9.53 -12.82 -16.59
C LYS A 359 -10.48 -13.75 -17.36
N ALA A 360 -10.21 -15.05 -17.35
CA ALA A 360 -10.97 -16.04 -18.10
C ALA A 360 -11.05 -15.75 -19.62
N SER A 361 -10.09 -15.00 -20.19
CA SER A 361 -10.00 -14.79 -21.65
C SER A 361 -9.93 -16.10 -22.44
N GLN A 362 -9.52 -17.18 -21.78
CA GLN A 362 -9.40 -18.53 -22.33
C GLN A 362 -10.54 -19.48 -21.90
N GLY A 363 -11.59 -18.97 -21.25
CA GLY A 363 -12.73 -19.73 -20.72
C GLY A 363 -12.84 -19.69 -19.20
N SER A 364 -13.98 -20.12 -18.67
CA SER A 364 -14.22 -20.22 -17.22
C SER A 364 -13.37 -21.33 -16.60
N CYS A 365 -12.85 -21.07 -15.40
CA CYS A 365 -12.11 -22.07 -14.63
C CYS A 365 -13.08 -23.15 -14.15
N THR A 366 -13.03 -24.34 -14.77
CA THR A 366 -13.91 -25.48 -14.48
C THR A 366 -13.11 -26.78 -14.33
N GLY A 367 -13.71 -27.81 -13.73
CA GLY A 367 -13.12 -29.14 -13.60
C GLY A 367 -12.19 -29.34 -12.41
N ALA A 368 -11.69 -28.27 -11.79
CA ALA A 368 -10.87 -28.37 -10.59
C ALA A 368 -11.71 -28.37 -9.31
N VAL A 369 -11.39 -29.28 -8.38
CA VAL A 369 -12.06 -29.40 -7.08
C VAL A 369 -11.25 -28.64 -6.02
N PRO A 370 -11.80 -27.62 -5.35
CA PRO A 370 -11.07 -26.92 -4.29
C PRO A 370 -10.58 -27.90 -3.21
N PRO A 371 -9.46 -27.63 -2.54
CA PRO A 371 -9.04 -28.44 -1.41
C PRO A 371 -10.11 -28.46 -0.33
N ASP A 372 -10.37 -29.66 0.20
CA ASP A 372 -11.23 -29.94 1.35
C ASP A 372 -10.59 -29.34 2.60
N LEU A 373 -10.96 -28.09 2.84
CA LEU A 373 -10.50 -27.28 3.95
C LEU A 373 -11.73 -26.82 4.74
N ARG A 374 -11.55 -26.59 6.04
CA ARG A 374 -12.62 -26.01 6.85
C ARG A 374 -12.92 -24.60 6.35
N PRO A 375 -14.18 -24.12 6.38
CA PRO A 375 -14.52 -22.77 5.94
C PRO A 375 -13.68 -21.66 6.58
N ALA A 376 -13.31 -21.82 7.86
CA ALA A 376 -12.42 -20.90 8.57
C ALA A 376 -11.02 -20.77 7.90
N GLN A 377 -10.51 -21.86 7.34
CA GLN A 377 -9.20 -21.91 6.68
C GLN A 377 -9.23 -21.28 5.28
N HIS A 378 -10.40 -21.18 4.63
CA HIS A 378 -10.49 -20.58 3.29
C HIS A 378 -10.00 -19.12 3.26
N GLY A 379 -10.18 -18.39 4.36
CA GLY A 379 -9.69 -17.02 4.50
C GLY A 379 -8.16 -16.93 4.46
N GLU A 380 -7.46 -17.93 5.00
CA GLU A 380 -6.00 -17.99 5.04
C GLU A 380 -5.40 -18.14 3.65
N TYR A 381 -6.07 -18.85 2.73
CA TYR A 381 -5.56 -19.08 1.37
C TYR A 381 -5.97 -18.01 0.36
N LYS A 382 -6.75 -17.01 0.77
CA LYS A 382 -6.97 -15.84 -0.08
C LYS A 382 -5.65 -15.07 -0.26
N PRO A 383 -5.41 -14.49 -1.45
CA PRO A 383 -4.36 -13.53 -1.67
C PRO A 383 -4.30 -12.44 -0.59
N GLN A 384 -3.13 -12.27 0.03
CA GLN A 384 -2.88 -11.26 1.08
C GLN A 384 -1.72 -10.34 0.69
N LEU A 385 -1.87 -9.04 1.00
CA LEU A 385 -0.93 -8.02 0.53
C LEU A 385 0.37 -8.11 1.30
N ALA A 386 0.26 -8.42 2.60
CA ALA A 386 1.38 -8.68 3.49
C ALA A 386 2.34 -9.73 2.91
N ARG A 387 1.82 -10.85 2.39
CA ARG A 387 2.65 -11.91 1.79
C ARG A 387 3.39 -11.47 0.53
N ARG A 388 2.73 -10.67 -0.32
CA ARG A 388 3.39 -10.08 -1.49
C ARG A 388 4.51 -9.12 -1.07
N VAL A 389 4.26 -8.29 -0.07
CA VAL A 389 5.24 -7.35 0.47
C VAL A 389 6.42 -8.10 1.08
N GLU A 390 6.17 -9.12 1.89
CA GLU A 390 7.20 -9.98 2.48
C GLU A 390 8.07 -10.64 1.39
N PHE A 391 7.44 -11.17 0.34
CA PHE A 391 8.15 -11.75 -0.80
C PHE A 391 9.06 -10.74 -1.49
N LEU A 392 8.57 -9.52 -1.77
CA LEU A 392 9.37 -8.46 -2.37
C LEU A 392 10.51 -7.99 -1.46
N GLN A 393 10.25 -7.81 -0.16
CA GLN A 393 11.27 -7.45 0.82
C GLN A 393 12.38 -8.51 0.92
N ARG A 394 12.02 -9.79 0.83
CA ARG A 394 12.99 -10.88 0.78
C ARG A 394 13.90 -10.79 -0.44
N LEU A 395 13.36 -10.41 -1.60
CA LEU A 395 14.15 -10.22 -2.83
C LEU A 395 15.03 -8.95 -2.74
N GLU A 396 14.50 -7.86 -2.18
CA GLU A 396 15.22 -6.58 -2.04
C GLU A 396 16.35 -6.63 -1.00
N GLY A 397 16.19 -7.39 0.10
CA GLY A 397 17.16 -7.47 1.19
C GLY A 397 18.53 -8.08 0.82
N ARG A 398 18.75 -8.46 -0.44
CA ARG A 398 20.04 -8.93 -0.99
C ARG A 398 20.56 -8.10 -2.17
N ALA A 399 19.77 -7.17 -2.72
CA ALA A 399 20.11 -6.41 -3.93
C ALA A 399 21.15 -5.32 -3.67
#